data_AF-A0A424JHJ1-F1
#
_entry.id   AF-A0A424JHJ1-F1
#
_cell.length_a   1.000
_cell.length_b   1.000
_cell.length_c   1.000
_cell.angle_alpha   90.00
_cell.angle_beta   90.00
_cell.angle_gamma   90.00
#
_symmetry.space_group_name_H-M   'P 1'
#
loop_
_entity.id
_entity.type
_entity.pdbx_description
1 polymer ?
#
loop_
_entity_poly.entity_id
_entity_poly.type
_entity_poly.pdbx_seq_one_letter_code
_entity_poly.pdbx_strand_id
1 'polypeptide(L)'
;MDQNIIIPIFGMLTGIIIPIAVFVWLYKDAKGKRETVLEISKNLNDPDKIEELLQIFEERKKEPIDYRRNGVITIFVGVGLFLLGYLALGRVLEGVGALVGLIGIGTMIAGYLYPNTGKELTDAVEKYEKE
;
A
#
# COMPACT_ATOMS: atom_id res chain seq x y z
N MET A 1 -31.30 23.31 -11.34
CA MET A 1 -30.61 22.84 -10.14
C MET A 1 -29.35 23.71 -10.02
N ASP A 2 -29.21 24.48 -8.95
CA ASP A 2 -28.15 25.49 -8.84
C ASP A 2 -26.75 24.86 -8.93
N GLN A 3 -25.86 25.48 -9.73
CA GLN A 3 -24.47 25.04 -9.87
C GLN A 3 -23.74 24.96 -8.53
N ASN A 4 -24.13 25.79 -7.56
CA ASN A 4 -23.60 25.82 -6.20
C ASN A 4 -23.90 24.54 -5.39
N ILE A 5 -24.92 23.76 -5.76
CA ILE A 5 -25.28 22.50 -5.08
C ILE A 5 -24.72 21.29 -5.84
N ILE A 6 -24.58 21.39 -7.17
CA ILE A 6 -24.06 20.30 -8.02
C ILE A 6 -22.59 20.00 -7.69
N ILE A 7 -21.74 21.03 -7.58
CA ILE A 7 -20.29 20.85 -7.37
C ILE A 7 -19.97 20.11 -6.05
N PRO A 8 -20.55 20.50 -4.90
CA PRO A 8 -20.34 19.77 -3.64
C PRO A 8 -20.82 18.32 -3.69
N ILE A 9 -21.97 18.05 -4.35
CA ILE A 9 -22.53 16.70 -4.46
C ILE A 9 -21.61 15.79 -5.28
N PHE A 10 -21.08 16.26 -6.41
CA PHE A 10 -20.12 15.50 -7.20
C PHE A 10 -18.80 15.28 -6.45
N GLY A 11 -18.33 16.26 -5.67
CA GLY A 11 -17.16 16.10 -4.79
C GLY A 11 -17.36 15.00 -3.73
N MET A 12 -18.52 14.96 -3.08
CA MET A 12 -18.83 13.92 -2.09
C MET A 12 -18.99 12.54 -2.74
N LEU A 13 -19.65 12.46 -3.91
CA LEU A 13 -19.81 11.20 -4.63
C LEU A 13 -18.47 10.61 -5.08
N THR A 14 -17.58 11.43 -5.66
CA THR A 14 -16.25 10.97 -6.07
C THR A 14 -15.41 10.49 -4.89
N GLY A 15 -15.51 11.18 -3.74
CA GLY A 15 -14.85 10.77 -2.49
C GLY A 15 -15.31 9.42 -1.93
N ILE A 16 -16.54 8.97 -2.23
CA ILE A 16 -17.08 7.67 -1.80
C ILE A 16 -16.84 6.58 -2.86
N ILE A 17 -16.99 6.91 -4.14
CA ILE A 17 -16.88 5.95 -5.25
C ILE A 17 -15.46 5.38 -5.33
N ILE A 18 -14.43 6.22 -5.15
CA ILE A 18 -13.02 5.79 -5.27
C ILE A 18 -12.66 4.71 -4.23
N PRO A 19 -12.89 4.91 -2.90
CA PRO A 19 -12.64 3.87 -1.90
C PRO A 19 -13.41 2.57 -2.16
N ILE A 20 -14.69 2.65 -2.54
CA ILE A 20 -15.51 1.46 -2.82
C ILE A 20 -14.94 0.68 -4.01
N ALA A 21 -14.57 1.37 -5.10
CA ALA A 21 -14.01 0.72 -6.28
C ALA A 21 -12.68 0.00 -5.95
N VAL A 22 -11.79 0.65 -5.19
CA VAL A 22 -10.54 0.05 -4.72
C VAL A 22 -10.81 -1.18 -3.84
N PHE A 23 -11.78 -1.10 -2.94
CA PHE A 23 -12.15 -2.22 -2.07
C PHE A 23 -12.70 -3.41 -2.84
N VAL A 24 -13.60 -3.17 -3.80
CA VAL A 24 -14.16 -4.22 -4.67
C VAL A 24 -13.06 -4.88 -5.50
N TRP A 25 -12.12 -4.10 -6.04
CA TRP A 25 -10.99 -4.65 -6.78
C TRP A 25 -10.09 -5.52 -5.90
N LEU A 26 -9.70 -5.03 -4.72
CA LEU A 26 -8.91 -5.80 -3.75
C LEU A 26 -9.61 -7.10 -3.32
N TYR A 27 -10.92 -7.04 -3.08
CA TYR A 27 -11.70 -8.23 -2.73
C TYR A 27 -11.70 -9.26 -3.86
N LYS A 28 -11.91 -8.84 -5.11
CA LYS A 28 -11.89 -9.74 -6.26
C LYS A 28 -10.51 -10.33 -6.51
N ASP A 29 -9.44 -9.54 -6.40
CA ASP A 29 -8.07 -10.02 -6.53
C ASP A 29 -7.73 -11.07 -5.46
N ALA A 30 -8.07 -10.79 -4.20
CA ALA A 30 -7.86 -11.72 -3.10
C ALA A 30 -8.69 -13.01 -3.25
N LYS A 31 -9.95 -12.89 -3.68
CA LYS A 31 -10.84 -14.04 -3.90
C LYS A 31 -10.34 -14.92 -5.05
N GLY A 32 -9.97 -14.32 -6.19
CA GLY A 32 -9.45 -15.06 -7.34
C GLY A 32 -8.18 -15.84 -6.99
N LYS A 33 -7.24 -15.21 -6.26
CA LYS A 33 -6.03 -15.89 -5.79
C LYS A 33 -6.34 -17.11 -4.92
N ARG A 34 -7.30 -17.02 -4.01
CA ARG A 34 -7.70 -18.13 -3.12
C ARG A 34 -8.36 -19.27 -3.88
N GLU A 35 -9.24 -18.97 -4.83
CA GLU A 35 -9.89 -19.98 -5.66
C GLU A 35 -8.88 -20.74 -6.52
N THR A 36 -7.92 -20.04 -7.14
CA THR A 36 -6.84 -20.67 -7.92
C THR A 36 -5.95 -21.58 -7.05
N VAL A 37 -5.58 -21.16 -5.84
CA VAL A 37 -4.80 -22.00 -4.92
C VAL A 37 -5.58 -23.26 -4.53
N LEU A 38 -6.88 -23.14 -4.26
CA LEU A 38 -7.74 -24.27 -3.91
C LEU A 38 -7.94 -25.26 -5.06
N GLU A 39 -7.98 -24.78 -6.31
CA GLU A 39 -8.06 -25.64 -7.49
C GLU A 39 -6.74 -26.37 -7.75
N ILE A 40 -5.60 -25.68 -7.60
CA ILE A 40 -4.29 -26.30 -7.77
C ILE A 40 -4.05 -27.35 -6.66
N SER A 41 -4.40 -27.05 -5.41
CA SER A 41 -4.23 -27.98 -4.28
C SER A 41 -5.05 -29.27 -4.42
N LYS A 42 -6.18 -29.23 -5.15
CA LYS A 42 -7.01 -30.41 -5.42
C LYS A 42 -6.44 -31.30 -6.52
N ASN A 43 -5.60 -30.76 -7.40
CA ASN A 43 -4.99 -31.47 -8.52
C ASN A 43 -3.54 -31.92 -8.24
N LEU A 44 -2.93 -31.44 -7.16
CA LEU A 44 -1.61 -31.85 -6.71
C LEU A 44 -1.73 -32.94 -5.63
N ASN A 45 -1.14 -34.10 -5.88
CA ASN A 45 -1.10 -35.22 -4.93
C ASN A 45 0.18 -35.25 -4.06
N ASP A 46 1.07 -34.27 -4.23
CA ASP A 46 2.39 -34.25 -3.61
C ASP A 46 2.50 -33.08 -2.61
N PRO A 47 2.55 -33.34 -1.29
CA PRO A 47 2.47 -32.31 -0.26
C PRO A 47 3.60 -31.27 -0.35
N ASP A 48 4.80 -31.67 -0.75
CA ASP A 48 5.96 -30.76 -0.88
C ASP A 48 5.73 -29.68 -1.95
N LYS A 49 5.06 -30.02 -3.05
CA LYS A 49 4.75 -29.05 -4.12
C LYS A 49 3.58 -28.14 -3.76
N ILE A 50 2.70 -28.57 -2.87
CA ILE A 50 1.61 -27.72 -2.33
C ILE A 50 2.23 -26.65 -1.42
N GLU A 51 3.22 -27.03 -0.61
CA GLU A 51 3.94 -26.11 0.28
C GLU A 51 4.75 -25.07 -0.52
N GLU A 52 5.43 -25.48 -1.59
CA GLU A 52 6.15 -24.58 -2.49
C GLU A 52 5.20 -23.58 -3.20
N LEU A 53 4.04 -24.06 -3.68
CA LEU A 53 3.03 -23.18 -4.25
C LEU A 53 2.43 -22.22 -3.23
N LEU A 54 2.13 -22.70 -2.01
CA LEU A 54 1.66 -21.85 -0.93
C LEU A 54 2.71 -20.78 -0.57
N GLN A 55 4.00 -21.13 -0.52
CA GLN A 55 5.09 -20.17 -0.36
C GLN A 55 5.09 -19.14 -1.49
N ILE A 56 5.05 -19.53 -2.78
CA ILE A 56 5.02 -18.58 -3.91
C ILE A 56 3.82 -17.62 -3.83
N PHE A 57 2.68 -18.07 -3.32
CA PHE A 57 1.49 -17.24 -3.13
C PHE A 57 1.53 -16.37 -1.85
N GLU A 58 2.14 -16.84 -0.76
CA GLU A 58 2.34 -16.10 0.49
C GLU A 58 3.48 -15.08 0.40
N GLU A 59 4.56 -15.42 -0.30
CA GLU A 59 5.77 -14.62 -0.50
C GLU A 59 5.54 -13.51 -1.54
N ARG A 60 4.48 -13.62 -2.35
CA ARG A 60 3.87 -12.45 -3.01
C ARG A 60 3.24 -11.44 -2.04
N LYS A 61 3.40 -11.59 -0.72
CA LYS A 61 3.30 -10.48 0.21
C LYS A 61 4.41 -9.49 -0.11
N LYS A 62 4.04 -8.45 -0.89
CA LYS A 62 4.66 -7.13 -1.04
C LYS A 62 6.09 -7.07 -0.48
N GLU A 63 7.05 -6.89 -1.41
CA GLU A 63 8.44 -6.52 -1.14
C GLU A 63 8.59 -5.76 0.18
N PRO A 64 9.64 -6.05 0.98
CA PRO A 64 9.89 -5.42 2.26
C PRO A 64 9.57 -3.92 2.17
N ILE A 65 8.49 -3.49 2.83
CA ILE A 65 8.02 -2.11 2.73
C ILE A 65 9.16 -1.24 3.26
N ASP A 66 9.87 -0.57 2.36
CA ASP A 66 10.93 0.35 2.74
C ASP A 66 10.26 1.61 3.31
N TYR A 67 10.12 1.61 4.63
CA TYR A 67 9.57 2.72 5.39
C TYR A 67 10.39 4.01 5.24
N ARG A 68 11.70 3.93 4.93
CA ARG A 68 12.52 5.12 4.63
C ARG A 68 12.12 5.72 3.30
N ARG A 69 12.04 4.89 2.25
CA ARG A 69 11.60 5.34 0.91
C ARG A 69 10.20 5.93 0.95
N ASN A 70 9.28 5.25 1.62
CA ASN A 70 7.90 5.72 1.76
C ASN A 70 7.80 6.99 2.62
N GLY A 71 8.62 7.11 3.67
CA GLY A 71 8.72 8.33 4.47
C GLY A 71 9.15 9.53 3.65
N VAL A 72 10.22 9.40 2.84
CA VAL A 72 10.68 10.47 1.94
C VAL A 72 9.57 10.90 0.98
N ILE A 73 8.93 9.94 0.30
CA ILE A 73 7.87 10.23 -0.66
C ILE A 73 6.72 11.00 0.03
N THR A 74 6.33 10.55 1.22
CA THR A 74 5.22 11.16 1.98
C THR A 74 5.55 12.59 2.43
N ILE A 75 6.80 12.85 2.83
CA ILE A 75 7.26 14.22 3.14
C ILE A 75 7.13 15.12 1.91
N PHE A 76 7.62 14.67 0.75
CA PHE A 76 7.54 15.46 -0.49
C PHE A 76 6.09 15.72 -0.93
N VAL A 77 5.20 14.75 -0.76
CA VAL A 77 3.76 14.93 -1.00
C VAL A 77 3.18 15.98 -0.03
N GLY A 78 3.53 15.91 1.26
CA GLY A 78 3.11 16.89 2.25
C GLY A 78 3.58 18.32 1.94
N VAL A 79 4.85 18.48 1.56
CA VAL A 79 5.41 19.77 1.13
C VAL A 79 4.72 20.28 -0.14
N GLY A 80 4.46 19.40 -1.11
CA GLY A 80 3.73 19.75 -2.33
C GLY A 80 2.32 20.27 -2.04
N LEU A 81 1.56 19.56 -1.18
CA LEU A 81 0.23 19.99 -0.75
C LEU A 81 0.26 21.29 0.05
N PHE A 82 1.26 21.46 0.91
CA PHE A 82 1.44 22.68 1.71
C PHE A 82 1.67 23.89 0.81
N LEU A 83 2.62 23.79 -0.13
CA LEU A 83 2.92 24.84 -1.10
C LEU A 83 1.73 25.13 -2.01
N LEU A 84 1.00 24.10 -2.43
CA LEU A 84 -0.20 24.26 -3.26
C LEU A 84 -1.32 24.98 -2.48
N GLY A 85 -1.48 24.67 -1.19
CA GLY A 85 -2.36 25.40 -0.29
C GLY A 85 -1.95 26.88 -0.14
N TYR A 86 -0.66 27.13 0.05
CA TYR A 86 -0.11 28.49 0.15
C TYR A 86 -0.30 29.31 -1.15
N LEU A 87 -0.12 28.68 -2.32
CA LEU A 87 -0.14 29.37 -3.61
C LEU A 87 -1.54 29.57 -4.22
N ALA A 88 -2.47 28.62 -4.01
CA ALA A 88 -3.71 28.61 -4.79
C ALA A 88 -4.99 28.22 -4.03
N LEU A 89 -4.93 27.29 -3.07
CA LEU A 89 -6.15 26.65 -2.50
C LEU A 89 -6.48 27.00 -1.04
N GLY A 90 -5.63 27.78 -0.37
CA GLY A 90 -5.88 28.36 0.95
C GLY A 90 -5.47 27.48 2.15
N ARG A 91 -5.77 28.00 3.35
CA ARG A 91 -5.27 27.48 4.65
C ARG A 91 -5.65 26.03 4.96
N VAL A 92 -6.78 25.54 4.44
CA VAL A 92 -7.20 24.15 4.70
C VAL A 92 -6.22 23.18 4.07
N LEU A 93 -5.82 23.42 2.82
CA LEU A 93 -4.89 22.54 2.12
C LEU A 93 -3.45 22.68 2.63
N GLU A 94 -3.08 23.88 3.07
CA GLU A 94 -1.84 24.12 3.81
C GLU A 94 -1.77 23.24 5.06
N GLY A 95 -2.84 23.21 5.87
CA GLY A 95 -2.94 22.35 7.05
C GLY A 95 -2.87 20.86 6.72
N VAL A 96 -3.54 20.42 5.64
CA VAL A 96 -3.46 19.03 5.16
C VAL A 96 -2.02 18.68 4.74
N GLY A 97 -1.34 19.58 4.03
CA GLY A 97 0.06 19.38 3.63
C GLY A 97 1.01 19.26 4.82
N ALA A 98 0.86 20.12 5.83
CA ALA A 98 1.64 20.05 7.06
C ALA A 98 1.42 18.71 7.81
N LEU A 99 0.16 18.25 7.89
CA LEU A 99 -0.19 16.98 8.52
C LEU A 99 0.42 15.78 7.77
N VAL A 100 0.31 15.74 6.44
CA VAL A 100 0.92 14.70 5.61
C VAL A 100 2.44 14.72 5.73
N GLY A 101 3.05 15.90 5.80
CA GLY A 101 4.50 16.05 6.02
C GLY A 101 4.95 15.44 7.35
N LEU A 102 4.21 15.69 8.44
CA LEU A 102 4.49 15.10 9.75
C LEU A 102 4.36 13.57 9.76
N ILE A 103 3.36 13.02 9.05
CA ILE A 103 3.20 11.57 8.87
C ILE A 103 4.43 11.00 8.14
N GLY A 104 4.93 11.71 7.12
CA GLY A 104 6.14 11.34 6.39
C GLY A 104 7.39 11.28 7.26
N ILE A 105 7.56 12.25 8.17
CA ILE A 105 8.65 12.23 9.16
C ILE A 105 8.53 11.00 10.07
N GLY A 106 7.33 10.71 10.57
CA GLY A 106 7.09 9.53 11.40
C GLY A 106 7.40 8.21 10.68
N THR A 107 7.03 8.09 9.40
CA THR A 107 7.34 6.90 8.59
C THR A 107 8.83 6.78 8.29
N MET A 108 9.52 7.89 8.03
CA MET A 108 10.97 7.89 7.85
C MET A 108 11.69 7.42 9.12
N ILE A 109 11.29 7.92 10.29
CA ILE A 109 11.86 7.51 11.59
C ILE A 109 11.58 6.02 11.86
N ALA A 110 10.36 5.55 11.58
CA ALA A 110 10.02 4.13 11.71
C ALA A 110 10.91 3.23 10.85
N GLY A 111 11.30 3.68 9.65
CA GLY A 111 12.22 2.95 8.78
C GLY A 111 13.66 2.90 9.25
N TYR A 112 14.10 3.83 10.11
CA TYR A 112 15.38 3.74 10.79
C TYR A 112 15.31 2.91 12.08
N LEU A 113 14.18 2.96 12.79
CA LEU A 113 14.00 2.23 14.06
C LEU A 113 13.71 0.74 13.87
N TYR A 114 13.04 0.39 12.76
CA TYR A 114 12.77 -0.99 12.35
C TYR A 114 13.40 -1.27 10.97
N PRO A 115 14.74 -1.38 10.90
CA PRO A 115 15.42 -1.66 9.65
C PRO A 115 15.07 -3.07 9.16
N ASN A 116 14.72 -3.21 7.87
CA ASN A 116 14.35 -4.49 7.23
C ASN A 116 15.52 -5.47 7.05
N THR A 117 16.72 -5.11 7.51
CA THR A 117 17.98 -5.85 7.33
C THR A 117 17.91 -7.29 7.83
N GLY A 118 17.07 -7.56 8.85
CA GLY A 118 16.87 -8.92 9.36
C GLY A 118 16.20 -9.87 8.37
N LYS A 119 15.37 -9.38 7.44
CA LYS A 119 14.70 -10.22 6.43
C LYS A 119 15.58 -10.50 5.22
N GLU A 120 16.33 -9.49 4.76
CA GLU A 120 17.27 -9.64 3.65
C GLU A 120 18.37 -10.66 3.95
N LEU A 121 18.82 -10.73 5.21
CA LEU A 121 19.79 -11.73 5.66
C LEU A 121 19.16 -13.14 5.74
N THR A 122 17.95 -13.28 6.28
CA THR A 122 17.25 -14.57 6.36
C THR A 122 16.95 -15.12 4.97
N ASP A 123 16.48 -14.30 4.04
CA ASP A 123 16.22 -14.73 2.65
C ASP A 123 17.51 -15.14 1.92
N ALA A 124 18.64 -14.49 2.23
CA ALA A 124 19.94 -14.86 1.67
C ALA A 124 20.46 -16.19 2.25
N VAL A 125 20.26 -16.43 3.55
CA VAL A 125 20.61 -17.69 4.21
C VAL A 125 19.73 -18.83 3.72
N GLU A 126 18.42 -18.62 3.61
CA GLU A 126 17.48 -19.64 3.14
C GLU A 126 17.74 -20.03 1.67
N LYS A 127 18.19 -19.09 0.83
CA LYS A 127 18.69 -19.39 -0.52
C LYS A 127 19.99 -20.20 -0.52
N TYR A 128 20.90 -19.93 0.42
CA TYR A 128 22.14 -20.69 0.58
C TYR A 128 21.90 -22.11 1.13
N GLU A 129 20.87 -22.31 1.95
CA GLU A 129 20.51 -23.64 2.50
C GLU A 129 19.73 -24.51 1.51
N LYS A 130 19.09 -23.91 0.50
CA LYS A 130 18.38 -24.61 -0.58
C LYS A 130 19.29 -24.98 -1.78
N GLU A 131 20.51 -24.45 -1.86
CA GLU A 131 21.59 -24.87 -2.79
C GLU A 131 22.39 -26.05 -2.23
#